data_AF-A0AAW7S9I5-F1
#
_entry.id   AF-A0AAW7S9I5-F1
#
_cell.length_a   1.000
_cell.length_b   1.000
_cell.length_c   1.000
_cell.angle_alpha   90.00
_cell.angle_beta   90.00
_cell.angle_gamma   90.00
#
_symmetry.space_group_name_H-M   'P 1'
#
loop_
_entity.id
_entity.type
_entity.pdbx_description
1 polymer ?
#
loop_
_entity_poly.entity_id
_entity_poly.type
_entity_poly.pdbx_seq_one_letter_code
_entity_poly.pdbx_strand_id
1 'polypeptide(L)'
;MKRQITSEATRLAQQQANWALTAFKRFSSDRCSAMAAGIAFFSAFSLAPTLVMVIAVAGWFYGDDAARGQVFEQAHQLIGDDAAASIQTIVQNAHRAGERGGLATLISFAALAIGASATFASLSAALSVIWPATESRWSSMLGLVRVRLISFGLVLGVAFLLIVSLVLDTAITFIGTWLLGDSPYVVVTNFIQFFVGIAVLAAAFASLMKFLPDARVAWRDAAIGGIVSAILFSGGKKLFALYLAHAGTASAFGAAGSFAVLLMWLYFSAIVLLLGAEFAAARGDAHRPTEDSAPAGSAQVAQPGHADHRPRDD
;
A
#
# COMPACT_ATOMS: atom_id res chain seq x y z
N MET A 1 31.75 -31.16 10.58
CA MET A 1 31.43 -30.29 9.43
C MET A 1 29.99 -30.47 8.90
N LYS A 2 29.57 -31.65 8.39
CA LYS A 2 28.18 -31.85 7.88
C LYS A 2 27.05 -31.59 8.89
N ARG A 3 27.23 -31.90 10.19
CA ARG A 3 26.23 -31.66 11.27
C ARG A 3 26.07 -30.18 11.67
N GLN A 4 27.09 -29.35 11.51
CA GLN A 4 27.00 -27.91 11.82
C GLN A 4 26.23 -27.16 10.74
N ILE A 5 26.49 -27.49 9.46
CA ILE A 5 25.79 -26.90 8.30
C ILE A 5 24.28 -27.22 8.35
N THR A 6 23.89 -28.43 8.77
CA THR A 6 22.47 -28.78 8.93
C THR A 6 21.81 -27.99 10.06
N SER A 7 22.51 -27.76 11.18
CA SER A 7 21.98 -27.02 12.33
C SER A 7 21.77 -25.53 12.05
N GLU A 8 22.68 -24.90 11.30
CA GLU A 8 22.55 -23.51 10.86
C GLU A 8 21.44 -23.36 9.82
N ALA A 9 21.34 -24.28 8.85
CA ALA A 9 20.26 -24.28 7.87
C ALA A 9 18.88 -24.43 8.54
N THR A 10 18.75 -25.30 9.54
CA THR A 10 17.50 -25.42 10.32
C THR A 10 17.22 -24.18 11.17
N ARG A 11 18.22 -23.55 11.79
CA ARG A 11 18.02 -22.32 12.57
C ARG A 11 17.59 -21.16 11.67
N LEU A 12 18.19 -21.01 10.50
CA LEU A 12 17.80 -19.99 9.52
C LEU A 12 16.39 -20.25 8.98
N ALA A 13 16.04 -21.50 8.67
CA ALA A 13 14.69 -21.86 8.24
C ALA A 13 13.63 -21.64 9.34
N GLN A 14 13.97 -21.92 10.61
CA GLN A 14 13.06 -21.78 11.74
C GLN A 14 12.93 -20.32 12.20
N GLN A 15 14.01 -19.55 12.13
CA GLN A 15 13.99 -18.08 12.28
C GLN A 15 13.20 -17.45 11.13
N GLN A 16 13.31 -17.98 9.90
CA GLN A 16 12.50 -17.55 8.74
C GLN A 16 11.01 -17.91 8.86
N ALA A 17 10.66 -19.06 9.41
CA ALA A 17 9.27 -19.42 9.68
C ALA A 17 8.67 -18.55 10.81
N ASN A 18 9.48 -18.21 11.82
CA ASN A 18 9.02 -17.46 12.98
C ASN A 18 8.64 -16.01 12.65
N TRP A 19 9.33 -15.30 11.76
CA TRP A 19 8.95 -13.92 11.44
C TRP A 19 7.66 -13.83 10.63
N ALA A 20 7.45 -14.72 9.65
CA ALA A 20 6.22 -14.74 8.86
C ALA A 20 4.99 -15.05 9.75
N LEU A 21 5.12 -16.02 10.66
CA LEU A 21 4.09 -16.31 11.67
C LEU A 21 3.86 -15.13 12.62
N THR A 22 4.92 -14.38 12.95
CA THR A 22 4.83 -13.18 13.78
C THR A 22 4.06 -12.07 13.06
N ALA A 23 4.30 -11.86 11.77
CA ALA A 23 3.56 -10.89 10.96
C ALA A 23 2.05 -11.19 10.93
N PHE A 24 1.64 -12.45 10.75
CA PHE A 24 0.23 -12.82 10.80
C PHE A 24 -0.40 -12.62 12.19
N LYS A 25 0.33 -12.93 13.27
CA LYS A 25 -0.16 -12.68 14.63
C LYS A 25 -0.33 -11.19 14.90
N ARG A 26 0.63 -10.36 14.49
CA ARG A 26 0.57 -8.90 14.61
C ARG A 26 -0.58 -8.31 13.80
N PHE A 27 -0.74 -8.73 12.55
CA PHE A 27 -1.87 -8.31 11.71
C PHE A 27 -3.24 -8.48 12.40
N SER A 28 -3.43 -9.60 13.11
CA SER A 28 -4.64 -9.83 13.90
C SER A 28 -4.69 -9.01 15.20
N SER A 29 -3.57 -8.90 15.91
CA SER A 29 -3.44 -8.15 17.17
C SER A 29 -3.70 -6.65 16.96
N ASP A 30 -3.15 -6.10 15.89
CA ASP A 30 -3.19 -4.68 15.53
C ASP A 30 -4.50 -4.30 14.84
N ARG A 31 -5.42 -5.26 14.70
CA ARG A 31 -6.75 -5.09 14.08
C ARG A 31 -6.64 -4.54 12.65
N CYS A 32 -5.62 -4.97 11.89
CA CYS A 32 -5.37 -4.50 10.52
C CYS A 32 -6.58 -4.71 9.60
N SER A 33 -7.36 -5.77 9.79
CA SER A 33 -8.62 -5.97 9.05
C SER A 33 -9.61 -4.82 9.27
N ALA A 34 -9.78 -4.35 10.50
CA ALA A 34 -10.69 -3.23 10.79
C ALA A 34 -10.15 -1.91 10.20
N MET A 35 -8.83 -1.69 10.26
CA MET A 35 -8.20 -0.53 9.64
C MET A 35 -8.33 -0.54 8.10
N ALA A 36 -8.16 -1.72 7.48
CA ALA A 36 -8.38 -1.92 6.05
C ALA A 36 -9.82 -1.59 5.63
N ALA A 37 -10.82 -1.93 6.45
CA ALA A 37 -12.21 -1.56 6.20
C ALA A 37 -12.40 -0.03 6.22
N GLY A 38 -11.76 0.66 7.17
CA GLY A 38 -11.76 2.13 7.22
C GLY A 38 -11.12 2.76 5.98
N ILE A 39 -9.95 2.26 5.57
CA ILE A 39 -9.24 2.73 4.36
C ILE A 39 -10.12 2.53 3.13
N ALA A 40 -10.76 1.36 2.98
CA ALA A 40 -11.64 1.06 1.86
C ALA A 40 -12.86 1.97 1.82
N PHE A 41 -13.48 2.23 2.97
CA PHE A 41 -14.62 3.14 3.09
C PHE A 41 -14.24 4.56 2.64
N PHE A 42 -13.18 5.16 3.22
CA PHE A 42 -12.76 6.51 2.82
C PHE A 42 -12.32 6.58 1.35
N SER A 43 -11.65 5.53 0.86
CA SER A 43 -11.24 5.42 -0.56
C SER A 43 -12.46 5.46 -1.47
N ALA A 44 -13.48 4.64 -1.20
CA ALA A 44 -14.69 4.57 -2.01
C ALA A 44 -15.45 5.90 -2.05
N PHE A 45 -15.55 6.60 -0.92
CA PHE A 45 -16.19 7.92 -0.87
C PHE A 45 -15.41 8.99 -1.64
N SER A 46 -14.08 8.90 -1.68
CA SER A 46 -13.23 9.82 -2.46
C SER A 46 -13.19 9.50 -3.95
N LEU A 47 -13.58 8.29 -4.34
CA LEU A 47 -13.42 7.77 -5.69
C LEU A 47 -14.25 8.54 -6.72
N ALA A 48 -15.50 8.87 -6.39
CA ALA A 48 -16.37 9.63 -7.30
C ALA A 48 -15.82 11.05 -7.62
N PRO A 49 -15.49 11.90 -6.63
CA PRO A 49 -14.83 13.18 -6.89
C PRO A 49 -13.49 13.04 -7.63
N THR A 50 -12.73 11.98 -7.35
CA THR A 50 -11.44 11.73 -8.02
C THR A 50 -11.65 11.45 -9.51
N LEU A 51 -12.58 10.56 -9.85
CA LEU A 51 -12.88 10.22 -11.23
C LEU A 51 -13.39 11.41 -12.03
N VAL A 52 -14.24 12.26 -11.43
CA VAL A 52 -14.67 13.52 -12.04
C VAL A 52 -13.47 14.37 -12.43
N MET A 53 -12.52 14.54 -11.49
CA MET A 53 -11.34 15.38 -11.71
C MET A 53 -10.39 14.78 -12.76
N VAL A 54 -10.17 13.46 -12.71
CA VAL A 54 -9.35 12.74 -13.69
C VAL A 54 -9.95 12.89 -15.09
N ILE A 55 -11.26 12.71 -15.24
CA ILE A 55 -11.95 12.86 -16.53
C ILE A 55 -11.94 14.31 -17.00
N ALA A 56 -12.17 15.29 -16.12
CA ALA A 56 -12.13 16.70 -16.51
C ALA A 56 -10.74 17.11 -17.03
N VAL A 57 -9.67 16.64 -16.37
CA VAL A 57 -8.30 16.90 -16.80
C VAL A 57 -7.96 16.13 -18.09
N ALA A 58 -8.28 14.84 -18.17
CA ALA A 58 -7.99 14.02 -19.35
C ALA A 58 -8.83 14.42 -20.57
N GLY A 59 -10.08 14.81 -20.36
CA GLY A 59 -11.01 15.27 -21.38
C GLY A 59 -10.51 16.53 -22.08
N TRP A 60 -9.72 17.36 -21.39
CA TRP A 60 -9.08 18.52 -22.00
C TRP A 60 -8.05 18.15 -23.08
N PHE A 61 -7.39 16.99 -22.94
CA PHE A 61 -6.37 16.51 -23.88
C PHE A 61 -6.92 15.52 -24.92
N TYR A 62 -7.82 14.62 -24.51
CA TYR A 62 -8.25 13.47 -25.31
C TYR A 62 -9.74 13.49 -25.69
N GLY A 63 -10.52 14.43 -25.13
CA GLY A 63 -11.98 14.40 -25.20
C GLY A 63 -12.60 13.53 -24.10
N ASP A 64 -13.77 13.93 -23.61
CA ASP A 64 -14.41 13.31 -22.45
C ASP A 64 -14.72 11.82 -22.65
N ASP A 65 -15.17 11.43 -23.84
CA ASP A 65 -15.53 10.03 -24.12
C ASP A 65 -14.32 9.11 -24.21
N ALA A 66 -13.22 9.58 -24.79
CA ALA A 66 -11.97 8.83 -24.82
C ALA A 66 -11.38 8.65 -23.41
N ALA A 67 -11.44 9.69 -22.59
CA ALA A 67 -11.00 9.62 -21.19
C ALA A 67 -11.80 8.58 -20.40
N ARG A 68 -13.12 8.52 -20.57
CA ARG A 68 -13.99 7.53 -19.91
C ARG A 68 -13.68 6.11 -20.34
N GLY A 69 -13.53 5.89 -21.65
CA GLY A 69 -13.21 4.57 -22.20
C GLY A 69 -11.90 4.04 -21.62
N GLN A 70 -10.86 4.87 -21.54
CA GLN A 70 -9.57 4.49 -20.96
C GLN A 70 -9.64 4.18 -19.47
N VAL A 71 -10.37 4.98 -18.68
CA VAL A 71 -10.58 4.72 -17.24
C VAL A 71 -11.30 3.39 -17.02
N PHE A 72 -12.33 3.11 -17.82
CA PHE A 72 -13.06 1.85 -17.74
C PHE A 72 -12.19 0.66 -18.11
N GLU A 73 -11.44 0.76 -19.20
CA GLU A 73 -10.55 -0.31 -19.67
C GLU A 73 -9.48 -0.63 -18.62
N GLN A 74 -8.87 0.40 -18.02
CA GLN A 74 -7.88 0.21 -16.97
C GLN A 74 -8.50 -0.42 -15.70
N ALA A 75 -9.72 -0.05 -15.35
CA ALA A 75 -10.45 -0.64 -14.23
C ALA A 75 -10.81 -2.12 -14.50
N HIS A 76 -11.27 -2.43 -15.71
CA HIS A 76 -11.60 -3.79 -16.14
C HIS A 76 -10.38 -4.70 -16.07
N GLN A 77 -9.23 -4.27 -16.64
CA GLN A 77 -7.99 -5.04 -16.62
C GLN A 77 -7.44 -5.26 -15.21
N LEU A 78 -7.68 -4.33 -14.29
CA LEU A 78 -7.13 -4.39 -12.95
C LEU A 78 -8.01 -5.14 -11.96
N ILE A 79 -9.34 -4.98 -12.04
CA ILE A 79 -10.30 -5.37 -11.00
C ILE A 79 -11.38 -6.34 -11.52
N GLY A 80 -11.58 -6.42 -12.83
CA GLY A 80 -12.62 -7.23 -13.48
C GLY A 80 -13.93 -6.46 -13.74
N ASP A 81 -14.84 -7.12 -14.45
CA ASP A 81 -16.07 -6.51 -15.00
C ASP A 81 -17.00 -5.87 -13.97
N ASP A 82 -17.35 -6.59 -12.90
CA ASP A 82 -18.40 -6.11 -11.99
C ASP A 82 -17.97 -4.88 -11.17
N ALA A 83 -16.68 -4.78 -10.82
CA ALA A 83 -16.14 -3.61 -10.16
C ALA A 83 -15.96 -2.43 -11.13
N ALA A 84 -15.55 -2.72 -12.37
CA ALA A 84 -15.44 -1.72 -13.43
C ALA A 84 -16.81 -1.12 -13.77
N ALA A 85 -17.89 -1.90 -13.73
CA ALA A 85 -19.26 -1.42 -13.90
C ALA A 85 -19.66 -0.39 -12.83
N SER A 86 -19.18 -0.55 -11.59
CA SER A 86 -19.37 0.46 -10.55
C SER A 86 -18.66 1.77 -10.86
N ILE A 87 -17.39 1.69 -11.29
CA ILE A 87 -16.62 2.87 -11.72
C ILE A 87 -17.35 3.56 -12.88
N GLN A 88 -17.83 2.80 -13.86
CA GLN A 88 -18.60 3.34 -14.99
C GLN A 88 -19.88 4.05 -14.52
N THR A 89 -20.63 3.47 -13.61
CA THR A 89 -21.86 4.06 -13.05
C THR A 89 -21.55 5.37 -12.31
N ILE A 90 -20.49 5.39 -11.52
CA ILE A 90 -20.01 6.60 -10.82
C ILE A 90 -19.66 7.70 -11.83
N VAL A 91 -18.93 7.36 -12.89
CA VAL A 91 -18.54 8.27 -13.96
C VAL A 91 -19.73 8.84 -14.72
N GLN A 92 -20.70 7.99 -15.08
CA GLN A 92 -21.91 8.43 -15.78
C GLN A 92 -22.74 9.40 -14.92
N ASN A 93 -22.88 9.11 -13.63
CA ASN A 93 -23.61 9.96 -12.69
C ASN A 93 -22.87 11.28 -12.42
N ALA A 94 -21.54 11.25 -12.36
CA ALA A 94 -20.69 12.42 -12.22
C ALA A 94 -20.84 13.41 -13.40
N HIS A 95 -20.95 12.91 -14.64
CA HIS A 95 -21.07 13.79 -15.81
C HIS A 95 -22.40 14.57 -15.81
N ARG A 96 -23.52 13.91 -15.47
CA ARG A 96 -24.82 14.56 -15.30
C ARG A 96 -24.81 15.65 -14.23
N ALA A 97 -23.90 15.58 -13.26
CA ALA A 97 -23.71 16.61 -12.26
C ALA A 97 -22.80 17.76 -12.74
N GLY A 98 -21.80 17.47 -13.60
CA GLY A 98 -20.86 18.45 -14.17
C GLY A 98 -21.47 19.40 -15.19
N GLU A 99 -22.54 19.02 -15.89
CA GLU A 99 -23.30 19.92 -16.77
C GLU A 99 -23.98 21.09 -16.01
N ARG A 100 -24.05 21.04 -14.67
CA ARG A 100 -24.77 22.03 -13.84
C ARG A 100 -23.93 23.26 -13.40
N GLY A 101 -22.80 23.55 -14.06
CA GLY A 101 -22.06 24.81 -13.89
C GLY A 101 -20.95 24.79 -12.81
N GLY A 102 -20.16 25.88 -12.76
CA GLY A 102 -18.91 25.96 -11.98
C GLY A 102 -19.00 25.67 -10.47
N LEU A 103 -20.20 25.76 -9.88
CA LEU A 103 -20.45 25.38 -8.48
C LEU A 103 -20.28 23.87 -8.26
N ALA A 104 -20.68 23.02 -9.20
CA ALA A 104 -20.51 21.56 -9.10
C ALA A 104 -19.03 21.16 -9.12
N THR A 105 -18.22 21.85 -9.93
CA THR A 105 -16.76 21.67 -9.96
C THR A 105 -16.11 22.04 -8.64
N LEU A 106 -16.52 23.17 -8.03
CA LEU A 106 -15.99 23.60 -6.74
C LEU A 106 -16.34 22.61 -5.61
N ILE A 107 -17.58 22.12 -5.58
CA ILE A 107 -18.02 21.10 -4.61
C ILE A 107 -17.25 19.80 -4.81
N SER A 108 -17.08 19.35 -6.06
CA SER A 108 -16.32 18.13 -6.38
C SER A 108 -14.86 18.26 -5.98
N PHE A 109 -14.24 19.42 -6.21
CA PHE A 109 -12.88 19.70 -5.78
C PHE A 109 -12.72 19.67 -4.26
N ALA A 110 -13.66 20.28 -3.52
CA ALA A 110 -13.65 20.23 -2.05
C ALA A 110 -13.87 18.80 -1.53
N ALA A 111 -14.84 18.06 -2.10
CA ALA A 111 -15.10 16.68 -1.74
C ALA A 111 -13.90 15.77 -2.04
N LEU A 112 -13.22 15.96 -3.17
CA LEU A 112 -11.98 15.29 -3.52
C LEU A 112 -10.90 15.57 -2.49
N ALA A 113 -10.65 16.84 -2.18
CA ALA A 113 -9.61 17.24 -1.23
C ALA A 113 -9.85 16.62 0.15
N ILE A 114 -11.11 16.58 0.62
CA ILE A 114 -11.49 15.98 1.91
C ILE A 114 -11.35 14.45 1.85
N GLY A 115 -11.94 13.80 0.84
CA GLY A 115 -11.94 12.34 0.72
C GLY A 115 -10.55 11.76 0.50
N ALA A 116 -9.73 12.38 -0.35
CA ALA A 116 -8.35 11.99 -0.54
C ALA A 116 -7.54 12.17 0.75
N SER A 117 -7.70 13.31 1.44
CA SER A 117 -7.03 13.54 2.73
C SER A 117 -7.44 12.52 3.78
N ALA A 118 -8.74 12.17 3.86
CA ALA A 118 -9.24 11.16 4.80
C ALA A 118 -8.66 9.77 4.50
N THR A 119 -8.58 9.39 3.22
CA THR A 119 -7.98 8.12 2.80
C THR A 119 -6.51 8.05 3.18
N PHE A 120 -5.72 9.07 2.84
CA PHE A 120 -4.31 9.12 3.21
C PHE A 120 -4.09 9.16 4.72
N ALA A 121 -4.90 9.92 5.46
CA ALA A 121 -4.84 9.95 6.92
C ALA A 121 -5.16 8.59 7.53
N SER A 122 -6.18 7.88 7.02
CA SER A 122 -6.53 6.54 7.49
C SER A 122 -5.41 5.52 7.23
N LEU A 123 -4.76 5.61 6.06
CA LEU A 123 -3.66 4.73 5.73
C LEU A 123 -2.40 5.07 6.55
N SER A 124 -2.06 6.34 6.68
CA SER A 124 -0.94 6.79 7.51
C SER A 124 -1.14 6.38 8.97
N ALA A 125 -2.34 6.56 9.52
CA ALA A 125 -2.69 6.11 10.87
C ALA A 125 -2.53 4.60 11.03
N ALA A 126 -2.99 3.80 10.06
CA ALA A 126 -2.83 2.35 10.09
C ALA A 126 -1.35 1.92 10.04
N LEU A 127 -0.54 2.59 9.21
CA LEU A 127 0.90 2.33 9.15
C LEU A 127 1.64 2.79 10.41
N SER A 128 1.17 3.84 11.09
CA SER A 128 1.72 4.31 12.36
C SER A 128 1.39 3.38 13.54
N VAL A 129 0.37 2.53 13.42
CA VAL A 129 0.16 1.40 14.37
C VAL A 129 1.24 0.34 14.17
N ILE A 130 1.52 -0.03 12.92
CA ILE A 130 2.53 -1.04 12.56
C ILE A 130 3.96 -0.55 12.87
N TRP A 131 4.24 0.73 12.61
CA TRP A 131 5.48 1.40 12.95
C TRP A 131 5.23 2.59 13.87
N PRO A 132 5.21 2.39 15.19
CA PRO A 132 5.06 3.47 16.16
C PRO A 132 6.21 4.47 16.03
N ALA A 133 5.88 5.75 15.85
CA ALA A 133 6.88 6.81 15.85
C ALA A 133 7.33 7.12 17.28
N THR A 134 8.65 7.19 17.50
CA THR A 134 9.24 7.46 18.83
C THR A 134 9.05 8.91 19.29
N GLU A 135 8.86 9.86 18.37
CA GLU A 135 8.58 11.26 18.67
C GLU A 135 7.66 11.87 17.60
N SER A 136 6.61 12.57 18.04
CA SER A 136 5.79 13.43 17.17
C SER A 136 6.62 14.65 16.75
N ARG A 137 7.36 14.51 15.65
CA ARG A 137 8.41 15.46 15.24
C ARG A 137 7.89 16.84 14.77
N TRP A 138 6.58 17.06 14.63
CA TRP A 138 6.02 18.28 14.04
C TRP A 138 4.72 18.76 14.71
N SER A 139 4.53 20.08 14.78
CA SER A 139 3.27 20.73 15.13
C SER A 139 2.15 20.33 14.14
N SER A 140 0.91 20.16 14.61
CA SER A 140 -0.24 19.66 13.84
C SER A 140 -0.44 20.35 12.48
N MET A 141 -0.14 21.65 12.37
CA MET A 141 -0.26 22.39 11.11
C MET A 141 0.85 22.06 10.09
N LEU A 142 2.09 21.92 10.54
CA LEU A 142 3.24 21.53 9.68
C LEU A 142 3.15 20.05 9.26
N GLY A 143 2.59 19.20 10.12
CA GLY A 143 2.28 17.81 9.81
C GLY A 143 1.29 17.69 8.64
N LEU A 144 0.18 18.42 8.68
CA LEU A 144 -0.83 18.45 7.62
C LEU A 144 -0.27 18.82 6.24
N VAL A 145 0.57 19.87 6.16
CA VAL A 145 1.19 20.31 4.90
C VAL A 145 2.15 19.25 4.37
N ARG A 146 2.97 18.67 5.24
CA ARG A 146 3.94 17.63 4.85
C ARG A 146 3.25 16.37 4.36
N VAL A 147 2.22 15.90 5.06
CA VAL A 147 1.42 14.74 4.64
C VAL A 147 0.86 14.97 3.25
N ARG A 148 0.31 16.16 2.96
CA ARG A 148 -0.19 16.49 1.62
C ARG A 148 0.90 16.51 0.56
N LEU A 149 2.07 17.09 0.85
CA LEU A 149 3.18 17.15 -0.10
C LEU A 149 3.74 15.75 -0.40
N ILE A 150 3.82 14.89 0.62
CA ILE A 150 4.22 13.48 0.47
C ILE A 150 3.16 12.73 -0.34
N SER A 151 1.88 12.86 0.00
CA SER A 151 0.79 12.22 -0.75
C SER A 151 0.80 12.65 -2.22
N PHE A 152 0.99 13.93 -2.51
CA PHE A 152 1.08 14.43 -3.88
C PHE A 152 2.32 13.88 -4.61
N GLY A 153 3.49 13.92 -3.97
CA GLY A 153 4.71 13.36 -4.51
C GLY A 153 4.62 11.85 -4.75
N LEU A 154 3.93 11.12 -3.88
CA LEU A 154 3.69 9.68 -4.00
C LEU A 154 2.74 9.37 -5.14
N VAL A 155 1.64 10.11 -5.28
CA VAL A 155 0.71 9.97 -6.41
C VAL A 155 1.43 10.25 -7.72
N LEU A 156 2.21 11.33 -7.81
CA LEU A 156 3.01 11.65 -8.99
C LEU A 156 4.08 10.59 -9.25
N GLY A 157 4.76 10.10 -8.22
CA GLY A 157 5.79 9.07 -8.33
C GLY A 157 5.22 7.76 -8.85
N VAL A 158 4.07 7.32 -8.31
CA VAL A 158 3.36 6.12 -8.79
C VAL A 158 2.84 6.34 -10.21
N ALA A 159 2.25 7.50 -10.52
CA ALA A 159 1.79 7.80 -11.89
C ALA A 159 2.94 7.79 -12.90
N PHE A 160 4.07 8.40 -12.56
CA PHE A 160 5.30 8.34 -13.38
C PHE A 160 5.79 6.91 -13.55
N LEU A 161 5.82 6.14 -12.47
CA LEU A 161 6.22 4.73 -12.49
C LEU A 161 5.30 3.91 -13.41
N LEU A 162 3.99 4.15 -13.39
CA LEU A 162 3.05 3.51 -14.32
C LEU A 162 3.34 3.88 -15.78
N ILE A 163 3.58 5.15 -16.10
CA ILE A 163 3.95 5.56 -17.46
C ILE A 163 5.24 4.86 -17.90
N VAL A 164 6.25 4.82 -17.04
CA VAL A 164 7.50 4.09 -17.31
C VAL A 164 7.23 2.60 -17.53
N SER A 165 6.31 2.00 -16.77
CA SER A 165 5.88 0.61 -16.97
C SER A 165 5.27 0.41 -18.35
N LEU A 166 4.35 1.26 -18.80
CA LEU A 166 3.74 1.15 -20.13
C LEU A 166 4.78 1.26 -21.25
N VAL A 167 5.74 2.16 -21.10
CA VAL A 167 6.85 2.32 -22.05
C VAL A 167 7.73 1.07 -22.05
N LEU A 168 8.04 0.52 -20.88
CA LEU A 168 8.78 -0.74 -20.75
C LEU A 168 8.02 -1.91 -21.39
N ASP A 169 6.73 -2.04 -21.13
CA ASP A 169 5.89 -3.11 -21.70
C ASP A 169 5.88 -3.03 -23.23
N THR A 170 5.71 -1.83 -23.78
CA THR A 170 5.76 -1.58 -25.23
C THR A 170 7.14 -1.87 -25.80
N ALA A 171 8.21 -1.40 -25.14
CA ALA A 171 9.58 -1.62 -25.58
C ALA A 171 9.95 -3.11 -25.55
N ILE A 172 9.60 -3.83 -24.49
CA ILE A 172 9.82 -5.27 -24.34
C ILE A 172 9.05 -6.04 -25.42
N THR A 173 7.80 -5.66 -25.68
CA THR A 173 6.99 -6.28 -26.75
C THR A 173 7.63 -6.04 -28.12
N PHE A 174 7.98 -4.79 -28.43
CA PHE A 174 8.55 -4.39 -29.72
C PHE A 174 9.91 -5.02 -29.99
N ILE A 175 10.81 -5.00 -29.00
CA ILE A 175 12.12 -5.66 -29.10
C ILE A 175 11.92 -7.16 -29.22
N GLY A 176 10.99 -7.74 -28.45
CA GLY A 176 10.67 -9.16 -28.50
C GLY A 176 10.22 -9.59 -29.89
N THR A 177 9.28 -8.89 -30.51
CA THR A 177 8.79 -9.22 -31.85
C THR A 177 9.81 -8.91 -32.94
N TRP A 178 10.61 -7.85 -32.80
CA TRP A 178 11.67 -7.50 -33.76
C TRP A 178 12.84 -8.50 -33.75
N LEU A 179 13.26 -8.94 -32.56
CA LEU A 179 14.43 -9.81 -32.39
C LEU A 179 14.09 -11.30 -32.54
N LEU A 180 12.89 -11.71 -32.12
CA LEU A 180 12.48 -13.11 -32.03
C LEU A 180 11.40 -13.51 -33.07
N GLY A 181 10.73 -12.56 -33.73
CA GLY A 181 9.65 -12.86 -34.68
C GLY A 181 8.51 -13.70 -34.06
N ASP A 182 7.88 -14.58 -34.86
CA ASP A 182 6.88 -15.57 -34.42
C ASP A 182 7.51 -16.83 -33.78
N SER A 183 8.76 -16.74 -33.34
CA SER A 183 9.46 -17.87 -32.74
C SER A 183 8.84 -18.28 -31.39
N PRO A 184 8.86 -19.57 -31.01
CA PRO A 184 8.42 -20.04 -29.69
C PRO A 184 9.16 -19.39 -28.51
N TYR A 185 10.27 -18.68 -28.73
CA TYR A 185 10.98 -17.92 -27.70
C TYR A 185 10.24 -16.65 -27.21
N VAL A 186 9.11 -16.25 -27.82
CA VAL A 186 8.22 -15.17 -27.31
C VAL A 186 7.76 -15.42 -25.87
N VAL A 187 7.73 -16.68 -25.43
CA VAL A 187 7.44 -17.05 -24.03
C VAL A 187 8.42 -16.36 -23.05
N VAL A 188 9.68 -16.15 -23.44
CA VAL A 188 10.67 -15.45 -22.61
C VAL A 188 10.27 -13.99 -22.37
N THR A 189 9.76 -13.32 -23.39
CA THR A 189 9.23 -11.95 -23.31
C THR A 189 8.10 -11.84 -22.30
N ASN A 190 7.19 -12.82 -22.28
CA ASN A 190 6.08 -12.87 -21.31
C ASN A 190 6.57 -13.03 -19.87
N PHE A 191 7.60 -13.86 -19.63
CA PHE A 191 8.21 -13.97 -18.30
C PHE A 191 8.85 -12.64 -17.88
N ILE A 192 9.60 -11.98 -18.77
CA ILE A 192 10.23 -10.69 -18.48
C ILE A 192 9.15 -9.65 -18.12
N GLN A 193 8.07 -9.55 -18.90
CA GLN A 193 6.96 -8.64 -18.60
C GLN A 193 6.32 -8.94 -17.24
N PHE A 194 6.09 -10.22 -16.92
CA PHE A 194 5.57 -10.60 -15.62
C PHE A 194 6.48 -10.14 -14.47
N PHE A 195 7.80 -10.36 -14.58
CA PHE A 195 8.76 -9.92 -13.56
C PHE A 195 8.87 -8.39 -13.47
N VAL A 196 8.84 -7.68 -14.59
CA VAL A 196 8.84 -6.21 -14.63
C VAL A 196 7.59 -5.66 -13.96
N GLY A 197 6.40 -6.20 -14.27
CA GLY A 197 5.15 -5.82 -13.64
C GLY A 197 5.15 -6.05 -12.13
N ILE A 198 5.65 -7.20 -11.68
CA ILE A 198 5.83 -7.47 -10.24
C ILE A 198 6.82 -6.49 -9.60
N ALA A 199 7.93 -6.17 -10.26
CA ALA A 199 8.94 -5.24 -9.74
C ALA A 199 8.39 -3.81 -9.63
N VAL A 200 7.66 -3.35 -10.65
CA VAL A 200 6.94 -2.07 -10.67
C VAL A 200 5.95 -2.00 -9.51
N LEU A 201 5.12 -3.04 -9.35
CA LEU A 201 4.13 -3.11 -8.29
C LEU A 201 4.79 -3.15 -6.90
N ALA A 202 5.88 -3.90 -6.77
CA ALA A 202 6.65 -3.98 -5.52
C ALA A 202 7.27 -2.63 -5.16
N ALA A 203 7.79 -1.90 -6.15
CA ALA A 203 8.33 -0.55 -5.97
C ALA A 203 7.24 0.45 -5.55
N ALA A 204 6.02 0.35 -6.12
CA ALA A 204 4.89 1.18 -5.72
C ALA A 204 4.48 0.91 -4.26
N PHE A 205 4.33 -0.36 -3.86
CA PHE A 205 4.02 -0.74 -2.47
C PHE A 205 5.14 -0.35 -1.49
N ALA A 206 6.39 -0.58 -1.86
CA ALA A 206 7.55 -0.18 -1.04
C ALA A 206 7.61 1.33 -0.85
N SER A 207 7.26 2.11 -1.89
CA SER A 207 7.20 3.57 -1.80
C SER A 207 6.10 4.03 -0.83
N LEU A 208 4.92 3.41 -0.87
CA LEU A 208 3.86 3.65 0.11
C LEU A 208 4.36 3.41 1.54
N MET A 209 4.97 2.25 1.80
CA MET A 209 5.47 1.89 3.14
C MET A 209 6.66 2.75 3.58
N LYS A 210 7.45 3.28 2.65
CA LYS A 210 8.64 4.08 2.96
C LYS A 210 8.31 5.53 3.31
N PHE A 211 7.39 6.14 2.58
CA PHE A 211 7.16 7.59 2.65
C PHE A 211 5.94 7.98 3.48
N LEU A 212 4.97 7.07 3.63
CA LEU A 212 3.69 7.40 4.23
C LEU A 212 3.61 7.27 5.77
N PRO A 213 4.36 6.37 6.45
CA PRO A 213 4.40 6.35 7.91
C PRO A 213 5.18 7.55 8.46
N ASP A 214 4.82 7.98 9.67
CA ASP A 214 5.58 9.01 10.41
C ASP A 214 6.92 8.48 10.97
N ALA A 215 7.07 7.16 11.02
CA ALA A 215 8.28 6.47 11.45
C ALA A 215 9.30 6.26 10.31
N ARG A 216 10.58 6.12 10.68
CA ARG A 216 11.66 5.85 9.71
C ARG A 216 11.71 4.36 9.37
N VAL A 217 11.15 3.97 8.23
CA VAL A 217 11.27 2.60 7.69
C VAL A 217 12.54 2.49 6.83
N ALA A 218 13.35 1.42 7.00
CA ALA A 218 14.52 1.19 6.15
C ALA A 218 14.09 0.73 4.74
N TRP A 219 14.79 1.17 3.69
CA TRP A 219 14.46 0.80 2.30
C TRP A 219 14.49 -0.71 2.05
N ARG A 220 15.38 -1.43 2.76
CA ARG A 220 15.50 -2.89 2.64
C ARG A 220 14.25 -3.61 3.16
N ASP A 221 13.68 -3.12 4.26
CA ASP A 221 12.49 -3.71 4.87
C ASP A 221 11.24 -3.34 4.06
N ALA A 222 11.13 -2.08 3.63
CA ALA A 222 10.07 -1.62 2.75
C ALA A 222 10.06 -2.37 1.40
N ALA A 223 11.23 -2.65 0.82
CA ALA A 223 11.32 -3.41 -0.43
C ALA A 223 10.80 -4.84 -0.28
N ILE A 224 11.06 -5.49 0.85
CA ILE A 224 10.57 -6.86 1.11
C ILE A 224 9.06 -6.86 1.35
N GLY A 225 8.55 -5.92 2.14
CA GLY A 225 7.10 -5.72 2.29
C GLY A 225 6.43 -5.43 0.95
N GLY A 226 7.06 -4.61 0.12
CA GLY A 226 6.60 -4.31 -1.25
C GLY A 226 6.55 -5.53 -2.14
N ILE A 227 7.56 -6.40 -2.12
CA ILE A 227 7.58 -7.67 -2.87
C ILE A 227 6.47 -8.60 -2.38
N VAL A 228 6.31 -8.76 -1.07
CA VAL A 228 5.23 -9.58 -0.49
C VAL A 228 3.87 -9.04 -0.92
N SER A 229 3.63 -7.73 -0.77
CA SER A 229 2.39 -7.10 -1.23
C SER A 229 2.18 -7.27 -2.74
N ALA A 230 3.21 -7.12 -3.58
CA ALA A 230 3.07 -7.30 -5.02
C ALA A 230 2.67 -8.73 -5.42
N ILE A 231 3.26 -9.74 -4.76
CA ILE A 231 2.92 -11.15 -4.98
C ILE A 231 1.49 -11.43 -4.52
N LEU A 232 1.16 -11.00 -3.29
CA LEU A 232 -0.19 -11.18 -2.73
C LEU A 232 -1.24 -10.42 -3.53
N PHE A 233 -0.94 -9.22 -4.00
CA PHE A 233 -1.85 -8.42 -4.81
C PHE A 233 -2.08 -9.11 -6.15
N SER A 234 -1.01 -9.54 -6.84
CA SER A 234 -1.11 -10.21 -8.14
C SER A 234 -1.83 -11.55 -8.08
N GLY A 235 -1.57 -12.38 -7.06
CA GLY A 235 -2.33 -13.60 -6.79
C GLY A 235 -3.78 -13.28 -6.38
N GLY A 236 -3.93 -12.23 -5.59
CA GLY A 236 -5.16 -11.62 -5.14
C GLY A 236 -6.12 -11.25 -6.25
N LYS A 237 -5.64 -10.58 -7.30
CA LYS A 237 -6.45 -10.22 -8.47
C LYS A 237 -7.11 -11.45 -9.08
N LYS A 238 -6.34 -12.54 -9.23
CA LYS A 238 -6.83 -13.82 -9.78
C LYS A 238 -7.85 -14.47 -8.84
N LEU A 239 -7.57 -14.48 -7.53
CA LEU A 239 -8.49 -15.01 -6.52
C LEU A 239 -9.79 -14.23 -6.44
N PHE A 240 -9.71 -12.90 -6.53
CA PHE A 240 -10.88 -12.02 -6.51
C PHE A 240 -11.73 -12.20 -7.77
N ALA A 241 -11.09 -12.27 -8.95
CA ALA A 241 -11.79 -12.58 -10.20
C ALA A 241 -12.47 -13.96 -10.15
N LEU A 242 -11.78 -14.98 -9.61
CA LEU A 242 -12.35 -16.32 -9.42
C LEU A 242 -13.54 -16.32 -8.45
N TYR A 243 -13.41 -15.59 -7.32
CA TYR A 243 -14.46 -15.44 -6.33
C TYR A 243 -15.71 -14.81 -6.96
N LEU A 244 -15.53 -13.73 -7.72
CA LEU A 244 -16.61 -13.03 -8.37
C LEU A 244 -17.32 -13.88 -9.44
N ALA A 245 -16.53 -14.63 -10.22
CA ALA A 245 -17.05 -15.57 -11.23
C ALA A 245 -17.94 -16.66 -10.63
N HIS A 246 -17.70 -17.08 -9.37
CA HIS A 246 -18.50 -18.11 -8.70
C HIS A 246 -19.59 -17.55 -7.78
N ALA A 247 -19.38 -16.37 -7.21
CA ALA A 247 -20.29 -15.79 -6.21
C ALA A 247 -21.60 -15.28 -6.82
N GLY A 248 -21.62 -14.90 -8.11
CA GLY A 248 -22.84 -14.43 -8.80
C GLY A 248 -23.51 -13.19 -8.18
N THR A 249 -22.88 -12.56 -7.18
CA THR A 249 -23.51 -11.61 -6.26
C THR A 249 -23.69 -10.21 -6.84
N ALA A 250 -22.91 -9.81 -7.85
CA ALA A 250 -23.11 -8.52 -8.52
C ALA A 250 -24.46 -8.48 -9.26
N SER A 251 -24.86 -9.58 -9.89
CA SER A 251 -26.10 -9.67 -10.67
C SER A 251 -27.37 -9.65 -9.81
N ALA A 252 -27.31 -10.18 -8.60
CA ALA A 252 -28.48 -10.32 -7.72
C ALA A 252 -28.96 -9.00 -7.10
N PHE A 253 -28.07 -8.02 -6.93
CA PHE A 253 -28.35 -6.76 -6.22
C PHE A 253 -28.19 -5.50 -7.10
N GLY A 254 -27.96 -5.66 -8.41
CA GLY A 254 -27.80 -4.55 -9.35
C GLY A 254 -26.71 -3.56 -8.93
N ALA A 255 -27.00 -2.25 -8.97
CA ALA A 255 -26.03 -1.20 -8.63
C ALA A 255 -25.45 -1.30 -7.21
N ALA A 256 -26.23 -1.80 -6.24
CA ALA A 256 -25.74 -2.03 -4.88
C ALA A 256 -24.73 -3.19 -4.81
N GLY A 257 -24.93 -4.21 -5.64
CA GLY A 257 -24.01 -5.34 -5.79
C GLY A 257 -22.64 -4.90 -6.34
N SER A 258 -22.62 -4.13 -7.43
CA SER A 258 -21.38 -3.59 -7.98
C SER A 258 -20.61 -2.72 -6.97
N PHE A 259 -21.32 -1.88 -6.20
CA PHE A 259 -20.67 -1.04 -5.19
C PHE A 259 -20.08 -1.87 -4.04
N ALA A 260 -20.77 -2.93 -3.61
CA ALA A 260 -20.25 -3.87 -2.63
C ALA A 260 -19.00 -4.61 -3.15
N VAL A 261 -18.96 -4.99 -4.43
CA VAL A 261 -17.77 -5.58 -5.07
C VAL A 261 -16.61 -4.57 -5.09
N LEU A 262 -16.87 -3.31 -5.44
CA LEU A 262 -15.86 -2.26 -5.38
C LEU A 262 -15.30 -2.08 -3.95
N LEU A 263 -16.15 -2.04 -2.93
CA LEU A 263 -15.72 -1.97 -1.54
C LEU A 263 -14.90 -3.19 -1.13
N MET A 264 -15.32 -4.40 -1.54
CA MET A 264 -14.58 -5.63 -1.28
C MET A 264 -13.19 -5.59 -1.94
N TRP A 265 -13.08 -5.04 -3.15
CA TRP A 265 -11.80 -4.88 -3.83
C TRP A 265 -10.87 -3.89 -3.10
N LEU A 266 -11.41 -2.73 -2.73
CA LEU A 266 -10.64 -1.72 -1.98
C LEU A 266 -10.20 -2.27 -0.63
N TYR A 267 -11.07 -3.04 0.04
CA TYR A 267 -10.77 -3.75 1.28
C TYR A 267 -9.66 -4.78 1.10
N PHE A 268 -9.77 -5.61 0.06
CA PHE A 268 -8.74 -6.59 -0.29
C PHE A 268 -7.38 -5.91 -0.55
N SER A 269 -7.38 -4.82 -1.32
CA SER A 269 -6.18 -4.05 -1.63
C SER A 269 -5.52 -3.48 -0.37
N ALA A 270 -6.33 -2.94 0.56
CA ALA A 270 -5.85 -2.41 1.83
C ALA A 270 -5.29 -3.53 2.74
N ILE A 271 -5.94 -4.70 2.80
CA ILE A 271 -5.41 -5.87 3.53
C ILE A 271 -4.03 -6.27 3.00
N VAL A 272 -3.87 -6.38 1.67
CA VAL A 272 -2.60 -6.79 1.07
C VAL A 272 -1.48 -5.80 1.39
N LEU A 273 -1.79 -4.51 1.39
CA LEU A 273 -0.85 -3.46 1.77
C LEU A 273 -0.46 -3.57 3.25
N LEU A 274 -1.43 -3.66 4.17
CA LEU A 274 -1.17 -3.74 5.61
C LEU A 274 -0.47 -5.05 5.99
N LEU A 275 -0.81 -6.15 5.35
CA LEU A 275 -0.13 -7.43 5.57
C LEU A 275 1.34 -7.35 5.09
N GLY A 276 1.62 -6.78 3.91
CA GLY A 276 3.01 -6.57 3.48
C GLY A 276 3.78 -5.62 4.41
N ALA A 277 3.10 -4.63 4.99
CA ALA A 277 3.69 -3.74 5.98
C ALA A 277 4.09 -4.48 7.26
N GLU A 278 3.24 -5.37 7.78
CA GLU A 278 3.58 -6.25 8.91
C GLU A 278 4.76 -7.18 8.62
N PHE A 279 4.83 -7.72 7.40
CA PHE A 279 5.97 -8.52 6.95
C PHE A 279 7.27 -7.69 6.93
N ALA A 280 7.21 -6.44 6.49
CA ALA A 280 8.34 -5.51 6.55
C ALA A 280 8.73 -5.18 8.01
N ALA A 281 7.76 -4.93 8.88
CA ALA A 281 7.99 -4.58 10.28
C ALA A 281 8.60 -5.74 11.07
N ALA A 282 8.04 -6.95 10.95
CA ALA A 282 8.55 -8.16 11.60
C ALA A 282 10.00 -8.47 11.23
N ARG A 283 10.39 -8.17 9.97
CA ARG A 283 11.78 -8.31 9.52
C ARG A 283 12.69 -7.24 10.13
N GLY A 284 12.24 -5.99 10.17
CA GLY A 284 13.01 -4.87 10.74
C GLY A 284 13.35 -5.10 12.21
N ASP A 285 12.39 -5.63 12.99
CA ASP A 285 12.61 -5.97 14.39
C ASP A 285 13.57 -7.15 14.59
N ALA A 286 13.54 -8.14 13.69
CA ALA A 286 14.49 -9.25 13.72
C ALA A 286 15.95 -8.82 13.45
N HIS A 287 16.17 -7.65 12.84
CA HIS A 287 17.49 -7.08 12.58
C HIS A 287 17.89 -5.99 13.56
N ARG A 288 17.01 -5.54 14.45
CA ARG A 288 17.40 -4.68 15.56
C ARG A 288 18.18 -5.53 16.57
N PRO A 289 19.48 -5.25 16.80
CA PRO A 289 20.19 -5.87 17.90
C PRO A 289 19.41 -5.57 19.17
N THR A 290 19.18 -6.58 20.01
CA THR A 290 18.58 -6.43 21.34
C THR A 290 19.47 -5.56 22.22
N GLU A 291 19.42 -4.23 22.07
CA GLU A 291 19.94 -3.29 23.06
C GLU A 291 19.16 -3.40 24.39
N ASP A 292 17.96 -3.98 24.38
CA ASP A 292 17.18 -4.32 25.58
C ASP A 292 17.65 -5.59 26.32
N SER A 293 18.81 -6.14 25.95
CA SER A 293 19.51 -7.16 26.74
C SER A 293 20.74 -6.62 27.46
N ALA A 294 20.71 -5.36 27.89
CA ALA A 294 21.50 -4.97 29.05
C ALA A 294 20.89 -5.65 30.30
N PRO A 295 21.64 -6.47 31.05
CA PRO A 295 21.10 -7.05 32.27
C PRO A 295 20.71 -5.92 33.22
N ALA A 296 19.45 -5.88 33.62
CA ALA A 296 18.98 -5.10 34.75
C ALA A 296 19.71 -5.61 36.01
N GLY A 297 20.93 -5.12 36.25
CA GLY A 297 21.82 -5.71 37.22
C GLY A 297 23.16 -5.01 37.35
N SER A 298 23.20 -3.68 37.37
CA SER A 298 24.38 -2.95 37.86
C SER A 298 24.08 -1.52 38.33
N ALA A 299 22.84 -1.23 38.75
CA ALA A 299 22.47 0.04 39.39
C ALA A 299 22.51 -0.03 40.92
N GLN A 300 23.31 -0.93 41.50
CA GLN A 300 23.49 -0.99 42.94
C GLN A 300 24.92 -1.41 43.24
N VAL A 301 25.74 -0.43 43.63
CA VAL A 301 26.87 -0.45 44.58
C VAL A 301 27.71 0.79 44.28
N ALA A 302 27.39 1.87 44.99
CA ALA A 302 28.33 2.94 45.34
C ALA A 302 27.76 3.65 46.56
N GLN A 303 27.84 2.98 47.71
CA GLN A 303 27.73 3.63 49.01
C GLN A 303 29.17 3.81 49.52
N PRO A 304 29.70 5.04 49.63
CA PRO A 304 30.75 5.35 50.59
C PRO A 304 30.04 5.94 51.81
N GLY A 305 30.01 5.26 52.94
CA GLY A 305 31.20 5.09 53.76
C GLY A 305 31.01 5.97 55.00
N HIS A 306 30.40 5.38 56.02
CA HIS A 306 30.26 5.95 57.35
C HIS A 306 31.67 6.12 57.95
N ALA A 307 32.07 7.36 58.27
CA ALA A 307 33.22 7.64 59.11
C ALA A 307 32.82 8.70 60.15
N ASP A 308 32.48 8.19 61.32
CA ASP A 308 32.34 8.89 62.58
C ASP A 308 33.70 9.43 63.04
N HIS A 309 33.76 10.71 63.42
CA HIS A 309 34.65 11.21 64.48
C HIS A 309 34.25 12.63 64.92
N ARG A 310 33.31 12.69 65.89
CA ARG A 310 33.37 13.35 67.22
C ARG A 310 33.84 14.83 67.42
N PRO A 311 33.48 15.43 68.58
CA PRO A 311 33.00 16.81 68.71
C PRO A 311 34.04 17.80 69.24
N ARG A 312 33.70 19.10 69.21
CA ARG A 312 34.22 20.08 70.17
C ARG A 312 33.23 21.22 70.38
N ASP A 313 32.82 21.36 71.63
CA ASP A 313 32.14 22.50 72.21
C ASP A 313 33.05 23.75 72.15
N ASP A 314 32.44 24.91 71.87
CA ASP A 314 32.56 26.21 72.55
C ASP A 314 31.86 27.31 71.73
#